data_AF-X0V1I1-F1
#
_entry.id   AF-X0V1I1-F1
#
_cell.length_a   1.000
_cell.length_b   1.000
_cell.length_c   1.000
_cell.angle_alpha   90.00
_cell.angle_beta   90.00
_cell.angle_gamma   90.00
#
_symmetry.space_group_name_H-M   'P 1'
#
loop_
_entity.id
_entity.type
_entity.pdbx_description
1 polymer ?
#
loop_
_entity_poly.entity_id
_entity_poly.type
_entity_poly.pdbx_seq_one_letter_code
_entity_poly.pdbx_strand_id
1 'polypeptide(L)'
;MSKWLVEDCKILDIKALKDRGCFSRGRENITHYIHWHNSQTGDYCGCIQIAVEFSKINKNGIYTITDNPCLNPYKGHLTSTHCNYGGQRYWFICPLSGCNRRVAKLYKPNNGRYFGCRHCYNLAYASMNVSRTQLDKALAKMFRKYG
;
A
#
# COMPACT_ATOMS: atom_id res chain seq x y z
N MET A 1 2.95 5.81 -22.25
CA MET A 1 2.40 5.31 -20.98
C MET A 1 3.09 6.08 -19.88
N SER A 2 2.40 6.99 -19.24
CA SER A 2 2.90 7.68 -18.06
C SER A 2 2.91 6.72 -16.88
N LYS A 3 4.11 6.40 -16.40
CA LYS A 3 4.29 5.59 -15.19
C LYS A 3 4.09 6.50 -13.99
N TRP A 4 3.15 6.18 -13.11
CA TRP A 4 3.04 6.86 -11.83
C TRP A 4 4.36 6.69 -11.06
N LEU A 5 4.83 7.76 -10.42
CA LEU A 5 6.01 7.67 -9.58
C LEU A 5 5.60 7.09 -8.23
N VAL A 6 6.47 6.23 -7.68
CA VAL A 6 6.30 5.69 -6.33
C VAL A 6 6.17 6.80 -5.29
N GLU A 7 6.86 7.92 -5.51
CA GLU A 7 6.91 9.08 -4.60
C GLU A 7 5.59 9.84 -4.50
N ASP A 8 4.73 9.71 -5.52
CA ASP A 8 3.40 10.34 -5.56
C ASP A 8 2.30 9.44 -4.99
N CYS A 9 2.66 8.27 -4.45
CA CYS A 9 1.71 7.28 -3.94
C CYS A 9 1.65 7.30 -2.40
N LYS A 10 0.45 7.08 -1.85
CA LYS A 10 0.31 6.65 -0.45
C LYS A 10 0.89 5.24 -0.32
N ILE A 11 1.81 5.04 0.62
CA ILE A 11 2.52 3.77 0.80
C ILE A 11 2.05 3.09 2.09
N LEU A 12 1.69 1.81 1.96
CA LEU A 12 1.50 0.90 3.08
C LEU A 12 2.67 -0.09 3.14
N ASP A 13 3.40 -0.11 4.25
CA ASP A 13 4.66 -0.86 4.39
C ASP A 13 4.59 -1.81 5.60
N ILE A 14 4.93 -3.09 5.39
CA ILE A 14 5.03 -4.09 6.45
C ILE A 14 5.95 -3.63 7.58
N LYS A 15 7.09 -3.01 7.28
CA LYS A 15 8.01 -2.53 8.31
C LYS A 15 7.34 -1.45 9.16
N ALA A 16 6.69 -0.49 8.50
CA ALA A 16 5.98 0.60 9.17
C ALA A 16 4.84 0.10 10.08
N LEU A 17 4.13 -0.96 9.66
CA LEU A 17 3.12 -1.63 10.48
C LEU A 17 3.73 -2.39 11.66
N LYS A 18 4.84 -3.10 11.43
CA LYS A 18 5.57 -3.81 12.49
C LYS A 18 6.06 -2.85 13.57
N ASP A 19 6.69 -1.76 13.16
CA ASP A 19 7.28 -0.76 14.07
C ASP A 19 6.19 -0.03 14.89
N ARG A 20 4.96 0.04 14.38
CA ARG A 20 3.77 0.55 15.11
C ARG A 20 3.12 -0.48 16.04
N GLY A 21 3.61 -1.72 16.04
CA GLY A 21 3.05 -2.80 16.87
C GLY A 21 1.79 -3.46 16.30
N CYS A 22 1.44 -3.24 15.03
CA CYS A 22 0.26 -3.85 14.39
C CYS A 22 0.31 -5.39 14.33
N PHE A 23 1.49 -5.98 14.57
CA PHE A 23 1.72 -7.42 14.52
C PHE A 23 1.99 -8.06 15.89
N SER A 24 1.82 -7.30 16.97
CA SER A 24 2.02 -7.78 18.33
C SER A 24 0.89 -8.75 18.72
N ARG A 25 1.25 -10.01 18.97
CA ARG A 25 0.30 -11.04 19.42
C ARG A 25 -0.17 -10.74 20.86
N GLY A 26 -1.42 -11.07 21.17
CA GLY A 26 -2.01 -10.88 22.50
C GLY A 26 -2.76 -9.56 22.69
N ARG A 27 -2.81 -8.70 21.68
CA ARG A 27 -3.70 -7.54 21.63
C ARG A 27 -4.59 -7.64 20.40
N GLU A 28 -5.65 -8.43 20.51
CA GLU A 28 -6.61 -8.60 19.44
C GLU A 28 -7.35 -7.27 19.18
N ASN A 29 -7.64 -6.95 17.91
CA ASN A 29 -8.42 -5.78 17.49
C ASN A 29 -7.80 -4.38 17.72
N ILE A 30 -6.47 -4.26 17.76
CA ILE A 30 -5.88 -2.91 17.74
C ILE A 30 -6.05 -2.27 16.37
N THR A 31 -6.69 -1.12 16.38
CA THR A 31 -6.72 -0.19 15.27
C THR A 31 -5.52 0.74 15.32
N HIS A 32 -4.88 0.97 14.17
CA HIS A 32 -3.85 1.99 13.98
C HIS A 32 -4.27 2.98 12.91
N TYR A 33 -3.81 4.23 13.05
CA TYR A 33 -3.95 5.24 12.01
C TYR A 33 -2.62 5.40 11.27
N ILE A 34 -2.70 5.47 9.95
CA ILE A 34 -1.57 5.79 9.08
C ILE A 34 -1.85 7.13 8.46
N HIS A 35 -1.00 8.10 8.78
CA HIS A 35 -1.06 9.46 8.24
C HIS A 35 -0.06 9.60 7.10
N TRP A 36 -0.47 10.32 6.07
CA TRP A 36 0.44 10.73 5.00
C TRP A 36 0.54 12.23 4.94
N HIS A 37 1.75 12.68 4.65
CA HIS A 37 2.09 14.07 4.44
C HIS A 37 2.77 14.20 3.07
N ASN A 38 2.61 15.35 2.44
CA ASN A 38 3.31 15.69 1.22
C ASN A 38 4.82 15.76 1.52
N SER A 39 5.63 15.03 0.77
CA SER A 39 7.08 14.97 1.01
C SER A 39 7.80 16.28 0.67
N GLN A 40 7.23 17.12 -0.18
CA GLN A 40 7.81 18.39 -0.62
C GLN A 40 7.35 19.55 0.26
N THR A 41 6.06 19.59 0.64
CA THR A 41 5.48 20.72 1.38
C THR A 41 5.27 20.44 2.87
N GLY A 42 5.23 19.16 3.29
CA GLY A 42 4.90 18.76 4.66
C GLY A 42 3.40 18.72 4.98
N ASP A 43 2.56 19.20 4.05
CA ASP A 43 1.12 19.31 4.27
C ASP A 43 0.44 17.96 4.48
N TYR A 44 -0.59 17.93 5.33
CA TYR A 44 -1.37 16.73 5.59
C TYR A 44 -2.17 16.27 4.36
N CYS A 45 -2.02 15.01 3.97
CA CYS A 45 -2.68 14.41 2.79
C CYS A 45 -3.78 13.40 3.13
N GLY A 46 -4.12 13.26 4.41
CA GLY A 46 -5.12 12.32 4.90
C GLY A 46 -4.53 11.13 5.65
N CYS A 47 -5.42 10.31 6.19
CA CYS A 47 -5.08 9.10 6.91
C CYS A 47 -6.01 7.94 6.54
N ILE A 48 -5.58 6.73 6.84
CA ILE A 48 -6.47 5.56 6.90
C ILE A 48 -6.42 4.96 8.30
N GLN A 49 -7.50 4.28 8.64
CA GLN A 49 -7.54 3.33 9.73
C GLN A 49 -7.13 1.94 9.20
N ILE A 50 -6.28 1.23 9.93
CA ILE A 50 -5.94 -0.17 9.64
C ILE A 50 -6.09 -1.03 10.90
N ALA A 51 -6.73 -2.18 10.75
CA ALA A 51 -6.81 -3.23 11.76
C ALA A 51 -6.26 -4.53 11.18
N VAL A 52 -5.55 -5.31 12.00
CA VAL A 52 -4.95 -6.59 11.58
C VAL A 52 -5.42 -7.70 12.50
N GLU A 53 -5.91 -8.78 11.89
CA GLU A 53 -6.33 -10.00 12.57
C GLU A 53 -5.46 -11.16 12.09
N PHE A 54 -5.02 -12.03 13.02
CA PHE A 54 -4.18 -13.17 12.70
C PHE A 54 -4.89 -14.50 12.91
N SER A 55 -4.66 -15.43 11.99
CA SER A 55 -5.05 -16.82 12.16
C SER A 55 -4.34 -17.44 13.37
N LYS A 56 -5.13 -18.15 14.19
CA LYS A 56 -4.61 -18.93 15.31
C LYS A 56 -3.75 -20.13 14.86
N ILE A 57 -3.89 -20.56 13.61
CA ILE A 57 -3.29 -21.81 13.09
C ILE A 57 -1.95 -21.54 12.37
N ASN A 58 -1.94 -20.68 11.35
CA ASN A 58 -0.81 -20.60 10.40
C ASN A 58 -0.09 -19.25 10.36
N LYS A 59 -0.33 -18.37 11.35
CA LYS A 59 0.27 -17.03 11.47
C LYS A 59 0.01 -16.09 10.28
N ASN A 60 -0.79 -16.50 9.29
CA ASN A 60 -1.31 -15.58 8.27
C ASN A 60 -2.33 -14.63 8.92
N GLY A 61 -2.70 -13.57 8.21
CA GLY A 61 -3.65 -12.61 8.73
C GLY A 61 -4.50 -11.95 7.65
N ILE A 62 -5.44 -11.14 8.11
CA ILE A 62 -6.27 -10.27 7.29
C ILE A 62 -6.09 -8.87 7.84
N TYR A 63 -5.87 -7.91 6.95
CA TYR A 63 -5.92 -6.50 7.30
C TYR A 63 -7.20 -5.89 6.73
N THR A 64 -7.79 -4.96 7.48
CA THR A 64 -8.94 -4.17 7.06
C THR A 64 -8.51 -2.71 6.99
N ILE A 65 -8.79 -2.05 5.88
CA ILE A 65 -8.51 -0.63 5.68
C ILE A 65 -9.82 0.14 5.58
N THR A 66 -9.93 1.21 6.36
CA THR A 66 -11.03 2.17 6.30
C THR A 66 -10.45 3.55 6.00
N ASP A 67 -10.93 4.17 4.92
CA ASP A 67 -10.64 5.56 4.55
C ASP A 67 -11.82 6.42 5.04
N ASN A 68 -11.56 7.56 5.68
CA ASN A 68 -12.58 8.37 6.35
C ASN A 68 -12.89 9.61 5.49
N PRO A 69 -14.15 9.98 5.12
CA PRO A 69 -15.46 9.48 5.58
C PRO A 69 -16.29 8.72 4.51
N CYS A 70 -15.70 8.31 3.39
CA CYS A 70 -16.44 7.73 2.26
C CYS A 70 -16.14 6.23 2.03
N LEU A 71 -17.05 5.40 2.55
CA LEU A 71 -17.46 4.06 2.10
C LEU A 71 -16.50 2.86 2.20
N ASN A 72 -17.14 1.78 2.70
CA ASN A 72 -16.82 0.35 2.68
C ASN A 72 -15.37 -0.01 3.00
N PRO A 73 -15.11 -0.47 4.25
CA PRO A 73 -13.82 -1.06 4.55
C PRO A 73 -13.55 -2.20 3.56
N TYR A 74 -12.33 -2.26 3.05
CA TYR A 74 -11.91 -3.38 2.23
C TYR A 74 -10.81 -4.16 2.92
N LYS A 75 -10.81 -5.47 2.65
CA LYS A 75 -9.92 -6.43 3.30
C LYS A 75 -8.82 -6.86 2.34
N GLY A 76 -7.66 -7.18 2.88
CA GLY A 76 -6.59 -7.86 2.16
C GLY A 76 -5.89 -8.87 3.04
N HIS A 77 -5.06 -9.70 2.43
CA HIS A 77 -4.41 -10.82 3.11
C HIS A 77 -2.96 -10.52 3.46
N LEU A 78 -2.55 -11.02 4.63
CA LEU A 78 -1.17 -11.14 5.06
C LEU A 78 -0.76 -12.60 5.05
N THR A 79 0.47 -12.87 4.63
CA THR A 79 1.10 -14.16 4.80
C THR A 79 2.42 -14.01 5.53
N SER A 80 2.85 -15.05 6.24
CA SER A 80 4.12 -15.09 6.95
C SER A 80 5.06 -16.13 6.37
N THR A 81 6.34 -15.82 6.36
CA THR A 81 7.43 -16.79 6.16
C THR A 81 8.26 -16.92 7.43
N HIS A 82 8.69 -18.14 7.73
CA HIS A 82 9.64 -18.40 8.81
C HIS A 82 10.99 -17.72 8.52
N CYS A 83 11.66 -17.24 9.57
CA CYS A 83 12.99 -16.65 9.47
C CYS A 83 14.02 -17.59 10.11
N ASN A 84 15.17 -17.79 9.45
CA ASN A 84 16.22 -18.72 9.89
C ASN A 84 16.78 -18.41 11.30
N TYR A 85 16.75 -17.13 11.73
CA TYR A 85 17.26 -16.68 13.03
C TYR A 85 16.12 -16.40 14.04
N GLY A 86 14.95 -17.03 13.85
CA GLY A 86 13.78 -16.81 14.68
C GLY A 86 12.90 -15.62 14.22
N GLY A 87 11.65 -15.64 14.67
CA GLY A 87 10.64 -14.64 14.31
C GLY A 87 9.82 -14.98 13.06
N GLN A 88 9.11 -13.97 12.55
CA GLN A 88 8.24 -14.08 11.37
C GLN A 88 8.46 -12.87 10.46
N ARG A 89 8.50 -13.11 9.16
CA ARG A 89 8.46 -12.06 8.15
C ARG A 89 7.09 -12.06 7.49
N TYR A 90 6.35 -10.98 7.71
CA TYR A 90 5.05 -10.77 7.09
C TYR A 90 5.18 -10.18 5.69
N TRP A 91 4.18 -10.47 4.87
CA TRP A 91 4.04 -10.00 3.50
C TRP A 91 2.58 -9.70 3.22
N PHE A 92 2.31 -8.66 2.45
CA PHE A 92 1.01 -8.50 1.82
C PHE A 92 0.87 -9.49 0.67
N ILE A 93 -0.33 -10.02 0.48
CA ILE A 93 -0.77 -10.50 -0.82
C ILE A 93 -1.37 -9.32 -1.56
N CYS A 94 -0.87 -9.04 -2.77
CA CYS A 94 -1.41 -7.96 -3.60
C CYS A 94 -2.91 -8.17 -3.83
N PRO A 95 -3.78 -7.22 -3.44
CA PRO A 95 -5.24 -7.43 -3.47
C PRO A 95 -5.87 -7.20 -4.85
N LEU A 96 -5.11 -6.66 -5.81
CA LEU A 96 -5.60 -6.48 -7.18
C LEU A 96 -5.77 -7.83 -7.88
N SER A 97 -6.91 -7.97 -8.56
CA SER A 97 -7.35 -9.21 -9.22
C SER A 97 -6.27 -9.80 -10.12
N GLY A 98 -6.04 -11.11 -10.00
CA GLY A 98 -5.07 -11.85 -10.80
C GLY A 98 -3.59 -11.67 -10.42
N CYS A 99 -3.24 -10.83 -9.44
CA CYS A 99 -1.83 -10.59 -9.10
C CYS A 99 -1.25 -11.59 -8.09
N ASN A 100 -1.87 -11.73 -6.91
CA ASN A 100 -1.48 -12.66 -5.83
C ASN A 100 0.00 -12.62 -5.38
N ARG A 101 0.78 -11.61 -5.80
CA ARG A 101 2.21 -11.49 -5.44
C ARG A 101 2.37 -11.17 -3.95
N ARG A 102 3.34 -11.83 -3.32
CA ARG A 102 3.85 -11.47 -1.99
C ARG A 102 4.73 -10.23 -2.08
N VAL A 103 4.34 -9.15 -1.40
CA VAL A 103 5.06 -7.86 -1.44
C VAL A 103 5.15 -7.23 -0.05
N ALA A 104 6.25 -6.53 0.21
CA ALA A 104 6.44 -5.81 1.48
C ALA A 104 5.74 -4.44 1.51
N LYS A 105 5.44 -3.89 0.33
CA LYS A 105 4.83 -2.57 0.16
C LYS A 105 3.66 -2.64 -0.81
N LEU A 106 2.58 -1.96 -0.45
CA LEU A 106 1.48 -1.62 -1.34
C LEU A 106 1.42 -0.10 -1.54
N TYR A 107 0.90 0.29 -2.69
CA TYR A 107 0.86 1.67 -3.15
C TYR A 107 -0.58 2.00 -3.52
N LYS A 108 -1.06 3.17 -3.12
CA LYS A 108 -2.32 3.78 -3.57
C LYS A 108 -1.97 5.09 -4.28
N PRO A 109 -2.03 5.14 -5.62
CA PRO A 109 -1.89 6.39 -6.36
C PRO A 109 -2.93 7.41 -5.91
N ASN A 110 -2.68 8.71 -6.08
CA ASN A 110 -3.60 9.77 -5.62
C ASN A 110 -5.04 9.62 -6.16
N ASN A 111 -5.20 9.16 -7.40
CA ASN A 111 -6.50 8.89 -8.02
C ASN A 111 -6.92 7.41 -7.94
N GLY A 112 -6.16 6.58 -7.22
CA GLY A 112 -6.41 5.15 -7.06
C GLY A 112 -7.35 4.86 -5.90
N ARG A 113 -8.34 4.00 -6.11
CA ARG A 113 -9.28 3.58 -5.05
C ARG A 113 -8.68 2.56 -4.09
N TYR A 114 -7.88 1.63 -4.61
CA TYR A 114 -7.34 0.50 -3.86
C TYR A 114 -5.82 0.58 -3.73
N PHE A 115 -5.28 -0.08 -2.72
CA PHE A 115 -3.85 -0.35 -2.63
C PHE A 115 -3.48 -1.54 -3.53
N GLY A 116 -2.29 -1.52 -4.12
CA GLY A 116 -1.82 -2.55 -5.04
C GLY A 116 -0.29 -2.61 -5.08
N CYS A 117 0.27 -3.66 -5.67
CA CYS A 117 1.72 -3.75 -5.80
C CYS A 117 2.24 -2.86 -6.94
N ARG A 118 3.54 -2.52 -6.89
CA ARG A 118 4.21 -1.71 -7.92
C ARG A 118 4.02 -2.24 -9.34
N HIS A 119 3.92 -3.57 -9.49
CA HIS A 119 3.80 -4.21 -10.80
C HIS A 119 2.41 -4.00 -11.40
N CYS A 120 1.36 -4.02 -10.59
CA CYS A 120 0.00 -3.79 -11.08
C CYS A 120 -0.22 -2.34 -11.52
N TYR A 121 0.40 -1.40 -10.80
CA TYR A 121 0.34 0.02 -11.17
C TYR A 121 1.47 0.48 -12.11
N ASN A 122 2.34 -0.44 -12.55
CA ASN A 122 3.51 -0.16 -13.39
C ASN A 122 4.30 1.07 -12.88
N LEU A 123 4.53 1.14 -11.56
CA LEU A 123 5.15 2.30 -10.93
C LEU A 123 6.63 2.38 -11.30
N ALA A 124 7.07 3.57 -11.69
CA ALA A 124 8.49 3.89 -11.81
C ALA A 124 8.99 4.55 -10.53
N TYR A 125 10.29 4.41 -10.25
CA TYR A 125 10.95 5.29 -9.29
C TYR A 125 11.31 6.59 -10.00
N ALA A 126 11.23 7.74 -9.32
CA ALA A 126 11.64 9.01 -9.93
C ALA A 126 13.14 9.03 -10.25
N SER A 127 13.93 8.19 -9.58
CA SER A 127 15.34 7.96 -9.86
C SER A 127 15.63 7.20 -11.17
N MET A 128 14.62 6.77 -11.93
CA MET A 128 14.79 6.39 -13.33
C MET A 128 14.66 7.65 -14.20
N ASN A 129 15.77 8.17 -14.73
CA ASN A 129 15.90 9.34 -15.61
C ASN A 129 14.87 9.39 -16.77
N VAL A 130 13.64 9.82 -16.50
CA VAL A 130 12.67 10.23 -17.53
C VAL A 130 12.08 11.54 -17.05
N SER A 131 12.37 12.62 -17.76
CA SER A 131 12.03 13.98 -17.33
C SER A 131 10.53 14.12 -17.08
N ARG A 132 10.18 14.75 -15.95
CA ARG A 132 8.80 14.99 -15.46
C ARG A 132 7.88 15.54 -16.56
N THR A 133 8.44 16.40 -17.43
CA THR A 133 7.78 17.00 -18.59
C THR A 133 7.31 15.99 -19.65
N GLN A 134 8.01 14.87 -19.83
CA GLN A 134 7.61 13.83 -20.79
C GLN A 134 6.45 12.97 -20.24
N LEU A 135 6.38 12.78 -18.92
CA LEU A 135 5.27 12.11 -18.25
C LEU A 135 3.98 12.93 -18.33
N ASP A 136 4.06 14.24 -18.10
CA ASP A 136 2.91 15.14 -18.15
C ASP A 136 2.26 15.20 -19.53
N LYS A 137 3.08 15.32 -20.59
CA LYS A 137 2.59 15.31 -21.98
C LYS A 137 1.96 13.97 -22.38
N ALA A 138 2.46 12.85 -21.85
CA ALA A 138 1.91 11.53 -22.11
C ALA A 138 0.58 11.28 -21.36
N LEU A 139 0.41 11.85 -20.15
CA LEU A 139 -0.84 11.81 -19.39
C LEU A 139 -1.96 12.55 -20.13
N ALA A 140 -1.70 13.79 -20.55
CA ALA A 140 -2.70 14.63 -21.22
C ALA A 140 -3.27 14.01 -22.52
N LYS A 141 -2.45 13.25 -23.25
CA LYS A 141 -2.85 12.58 -24.50
C LYS A 141 -3.70 11.32 -24.26
N MET A 142 -3.53 10.65 -23.11
CA MET A 142 -4.28 9.44 -22.75
C MET A 142 -5.67 9.75 -22.19
N PHE A 143 -5.82 10.79 -21.36
CA PHE A 143 -7.12 11.21 -20.81
C PHE A 143 -8.10 11.66 -21.89
N ARG A 144 -7.62 12.18 -23.03
CA ARG A 144 -8.44 12.56 -24.19
C ARG A 144 -9.03 11.38 -24.98
N LYS A 145 -8.48 10.18 -24.82
CA LYS A 145 -8.84 9.01 -25.65
C LYS A 145 -9.75 8.01 -24.94
N TYR A 146 -9.81 8.07 -23.61
CA TYR A 146 -10.56 7.13 -22.76
C TYR A 146 -11.35 7.83 -21.64
N GLY A 147 -11.51 9.15 -21.76
CA GLY A 147 -12.46 9.93 -20.96
C GLY A 147 -13.83 9.95 -21.62
#